data_AF-A0A3E1RHL4-F1
#
_entry.id   AF-A0A3E1RHL4-F1
#
_cell.length_a   1.000
_cell.length_b   1.000
_cell.length_c   1.000
_cell.angle_alpha   90.00
_cell.angle_beta   90.00
_cell.angle_gamma   90.00
#
_symmetry.space_group_name_H-M   'P 1'
#
loop_
_entity.id
_entity.type
_entity.pdbx_description
1 polymer ?
#
loop_
_entity_poly.entity_id
_entity_poly.type
_entity_poly.pdbx_seq_one_letter_code
_entity_poly.pdbx_strand_id
1 'polypeptide(L)' 'MGQFAQGDTHVVMLVRGNRVLTAGVGETLENTYRIDRIEASKVTLTYLPLGTSQSLSTGGSQ' A
#
# COMPACT_ATOMS: atom_id res chain seq x y z
N MET A 1 13.03 -2.13 -2.40
CA MET A 1 11.54 -2.06 -2.43
C MET A 1 11.13 -1.89 -3.89
N GLY A 2 10.17 -2.67 -4.41
CA GLY A 2 9.80 -2.64 -5.84
C GLY A 2 8.29 -2.59 -6.04
N GLN A 3 7.83 -1.68 -6.89
CA GLN A 3 6.43 -1.66 -7.34
C GLN A 3 6.32 -2.46 -8.64
N PHE A 4 5.50 -3.50 -8.64
CA PHE A 4 5.03 -4.13 -9.87
C PHE A 4 3.64 -3.58 -10.17
N ALA A 5 3.57 -2.62 -11.09
CA ALA A 5 2.30 -2.20 -11.67
C ALA A 5 1.96 -3.21 -12.79
N GLN A 6 1.11 -4.20 -12.49
CA GLN A 6 0.56 -5.10 -13.49
C GLN A 6 -0.82 -4.57 -13.91
N GLY A 7 -0.87 -4.00 -15.14
CA GLY A 7 -2.05 -3.71 -15.99
C GLY A 7 -3.37 -3.34 -15.34
N ASP A 8 -3.84 -2.10 -15.57
CA ASP A 8 -5.17 -1.51 -15.24
C ASP A 8 -5.70 -1.66 -13.80
N THR A 9 -5.06 -2.49 -12.98
CA THR A 9 -5.38 -2.77 -11.58
C THR A 9 -4.17 -2.30 -10.78
N HIS A 10 -4.29 -1.14 -10.15
CA HIS A 10 -3.22 -0.58 -9.32
C HIS A 10 -3.08 -1.43 -8.05
N VAL A 11 -2.29 -2.50 -8.13
CA VAL A 11 -1.94 -3.35 -7.01
C VAL A 11 -0.64 -2.86 -6.42
N VAL A 12 -0.64 -2.48 -5.13
CA VAL A 12 0.59 -2.13 -4.42
C VAL A 12 1.14 -3.33 -3.67
N MET A 13 2.42 -3.61 -3.85
CA MET A 13 3.18 -4.57 -3.07
C MET A 13 4.00 -3.83 -2.01
N LEU A 14 3.55 -3.89 -0.76
CA LEU A 14 4.22 -3.30 0.39
C LEU A 14 5.09 -4.36 1.07
N VAL A 15 6.39 -4.08 1.21
CA VAL A 15 7.31 -4.95 1.96
C VAL A 15 7.57 -4.29 3.31
N ARG A 16 7.03 -4.88 4.39
CA ARG A 16 7.31 -4.44 5.76
C ARG A 16 8.05 -5.56 6.48
N GLY A 17 9.34 -5.36 6.74
CA GLY A 17 10.20 -6.40 7.30
C GLY A 17 10.30 -7.59 6.35
N ASN A 18 9.71 -8.73 6.75
CA ASN A 18 9.72 -9.98 5.98
C ASN A 18 8.35 -10.35 5.37
N ARG A 19 7.36 -9.44 5.45
CA ARG A 19 6.01 -9.68 4.93
C ARG A 19 5.77 -8.83 3.69
N VAL A 20 5.36 -9.51 2.62
CA VAL A 20 4.86 -8.92 1.40
C VAL A 20 3.34 -8.82 1.53
N LEU A 21 2.84 -7.61 1.36
CA LEU A 21 1.43 -7.29 1.46
C LEU A 21 0.96 -6.72 0.12
N THR A 22 -0.11 -7.27 -0.42
CA THR A 22 -0.59 -6.96 -1.77
C THR A 22 -2.04 -6.54 -1.69
N ALA A 23 -2.37 -5.32 -2.15
CA ALA A 23 -3.76 -4.84 -2.16
C ALA A 23 -4.00 -3.77 -3.22
N GLY A 24 -5.23 -3.72 -3.73
CA GLY A 24 -5.71 -2.67 -4.63
C GLY A 24 -6.28 -1.45 -3.91
N VAL A 25 -6.52 -0.37 -4.65
CA VAL A 25 -7.28 0.80 -4.14
C VAL A 25 -8.68 0.37 -3.71
N GLY A 26 -9.09 0.73 -2.49
CA GLY A 26 -10.37 0.35 -1.91
C GLY A 26 -10.35 -1.00 -1.18
N GLU A 27 -9.31 -1.81 -1.34
CA GLU A 27 -9.16 -3.06 -0.60
C GLU A 27 -8.59 -2.83 0.80
N THR A 28 -8.79 -3.84 1.66
CA THR A 28 -8.28 -3.84 3.02
C THR A 28 -7.22 -4.93 3.21
N LEU A 29 -6.06 -4.55 3.70
CA LEU A 29 -5.00 -5.45 4.12
C LEU A 29 -5.26 -5.95 5.53
N GLU A 30 -5.38 -7.27 5.65
CA GLU A 30 -5.58 -7.98 6.92
C GLU A 30 -6.70 -7.36 7.80
N ASN A 31 -7.74 -6.77 7.18
CA ASN A 31 -8.79 -6.00 7.86
C ASN A 31 -8.29 -4.89 8.81
N THR A 32 -7.02 -4.50 8.70
CA THR A 32 -6.39 -3.52 9.59
C THR A 32 -6.03 -2.24 8.86
N TYR A 33 -5.70 -2.31 7.57
CA TYR A 33 -5.36 -1.15 6.77
C TYR A 33 -6.23 -1.12 5.52
N ARG A 34 -6.80 0.02 5.16
CA ARG A 34 -7.50 0.23 3.90
C ARG A 34 -6.63 1.03 2.94
N ILE A 35 -6.45 0.58 1.70
CA ILE A 35 -5.80 1.42 0.69
C ILE A 35 -6.79 2.49 0.25
N ASP A 36 -6.40 3.74 0.45
CA ASP A 36 -7.19 4.91 0.05
C ASP A 36 -6.74 5.43 -1.31
N ARG A 37 -5.42 5.43 -1.57
CA ARG A 37 -4.85 5.87 -2.86
C ARG A 37 -3.49 5.21 -3.13
N ILE A 38 -3.24 4.85 -4.37
CA ILE A 38 -1.92 4.38 -4.84
C ILE A 38 -1.43 5.36 -5.91
N GLU A 39 -0.26 5.96 -5.67
CA GLU A 39 0.46 6.86 -6.58
C GLU A 39 1.82 6.21 -6.93
N ALA A 40 2.44 6.64 -8.02
CA ALA A 40 3.67 6.03 -8.55
C ALA A 40 4.89 6.06 -7.60
N SER A 41 4.87 6.92 -6.58
CA SER A 41 5.93 7.05 -5.57
C SER A 41 5.40 7.09 -4.14
N LYS A 42 4.08 6.99 -3.94
CA LYS A 42 3.43 7.15 -2.64
C LYS A 42 2.15 6.35 -2.57
N VAL A 43 1.90 5.69 -1.44
CA VAL A 43 0.66 4.98 -1.17
C VAL A 43 0.05 5.58 0.08
N THR A 44 -1.23 5.92 0.00
CA THR A 44 -2.03 6.40 1.13
C THR A 44 -2.91 5.26 1.60
N LEU A 45 -2.76 4.90 2.86
CA LEU A 45 -3.54 3.85 3.50
C LEU A 45 -4.05 4.31 4.87
N THR A 46 -5.22 3.84 5.27
CA THR A 46 -5.89 4.21 6.51
C THR A 46 -5.90 3.03 7.45
N TYR A 47 -5.31 3.18 8.62
CA TYR A 47 -5.36 2.20 9.69
C TYR A 47 -6.75 2.21 10.32
N LEU A 48 -7.54 1.17 10.06
CA LEU A 48 -8.95 1.07 10.44
C LEU A 48 -9.17 1.10 11.96
N PRO A 49 -8.39 0.40 12.81
CA PRO A 49 -8.66 0.40 14.25
C PRO A 49 -8.54 1.77 14.91
N LEU A 50 -7.72 2.66 14.36
CA LEU A 50 -7.53 4.03 14.87
C LEU A 50 -8.06 5.10 13.91
N GLY A 51 -8.62 4.73 12.75
CA GLY A 51 -9.01 5.66 11.68
C GLY A 51 -7.87 6.57 11.18
N THR A 52 -6.61 6.19 11.36
CA THR A 52 -5.46 7.06 11.07
C THR A 52 -4.92 6.83 9.67
N SER A 53 -4.90 7.85 8.83
CA SER A 53 -4.28 7.78 7.50
C SER A 53 -2.76 7.94 7.58
N GLN A 54 -2.05 7.02 6.93
CA GLN A 54 -0.61 7.04 6.75
C GLN A 54 -0.27 7.03 5.26
N SER A 55 0.64 7.91 4.87
CA SER A 55 1.25 7.89 3.55
C SER A 55 2.60 7.19 3.65
N LEU A 56 2.74 6.05 2.97
CA LEU A 56 4.01 5.39 2.75
C LEU A 56 4.59 5.84 1.43
N SER A 57 5.79 6.42 1.45
CA SER A 57 6.56 6.66 0.24
C SER A 57 7.05 5.31 -0.27
N THR A 58 6.69 4.92 -1.50
CA THR A 58 7.22 3.70 -2.15
C THR A 58 8.60 3.94 -2.75
N GLY A 59 9.14 5.16 -2.59
CA GLY A 59 10.47 5.57 -2.99
C GLY A 59 11.55 4.61 -2.51
N GLY A 60 12.18 3.93 -3.46
CA GLY A 60 13.24 2.96 -3.24
C GLY A 60 14.38 3.54 -2.41
N SER A 61 14.70 2.87 -1.32
CA SER A 61 15.98 3.02 -0.66
C SER A 61 16.92 1.92 -1.18
N GLN A 62 17.84 2.39 -2.05
CA GLN A 62 19.20 1.92 -2.34
C GLN A 62 19.39 0.59 -3.09
#